data_AF-A0A7J2RFA3-F1
#
_entry.id   AF-A0A7J2RFA3-F1
#
_cell.length_a   1.000
_cell.length_b   1.000
_cell.length_c   1.000
_cell.angle_alpha   90.00
_cell.angle_beta   90.00
_cell.angle_gamma   90.00
#
_symmetry.space_group_name_H-M   'P 1'
#
loop_
_entity.id
_entity.type
_entity.pdbx_description
1 polymer ?
#
loop_
_entity_poly.entity_id
_entity_poly.type
_entity_poly.pdbx_seq_one_letter_code
_entity_poly.pdbx_strand_id
1 'polypeptide(L)'
;MKTFEELTNLEKSVLLIWGRELNYSTSAHYPKQGIEKRLKTNLPGILHKDLKRINKTLISSGFITQHPARRNTTYSLSIDGLKCCNILKNENDI
;
A
#
# COMPACT_ATOMS: atom_id res chain seq x y z
N MET A 1 15.83 -1.37 3.56
CA MET A 1 14.37 -1.43 3.83
C MET A 1 14.03 -0.23 4.67
N LYS A 2 12.88 0.40 4.48
CA LYS A 2 12.42 1.49 5.35
C LYS A 2 11.55 0.94 6.48
N THR A 3 11.71 1.50 7.67
CA THR A 3 10.78 1.37 8.80
C THR A 3 9.57 2.29 8.59
N PHE A 4 8.55 2.15 9.43
CA PHE A 4 7.31 2.94 9.34
C PHE A 4 7.57 4.43 9.59
N GLU A 5 8.48 4.73 10.51
CA GLU A 5 8.89 6.07 10.92
C GLU A 5 9.64 6.81 9.80
N GLU A 6 10.36 6.08 8.94
CA GLU A 6 11.10 6.60 7.77
C GLU A 6 10.21 6.82 6.54
N LEU A 7 8.94 6.42 6.59
CA LEU A 7 7.99 6.69 5.52
C LEU A 7 7.60 8.17 5.53
N THR A 8 7.77 8.80 4.36
CA THR A 8 7.24 10.14 4.11
C THR A 8 5.71 10.16 4.20
N ASN A 9 5.12 11.34 4.41
CA ASN A 9 3.66 11.49 4.45
C ASN A 9 2.98 10.92 3.20
N LEU A 10 3.57 11.14 2.01
CA LEU A 10 3.04 10.58 0.77
C LEU A 10 3.12 9.04 0.73
N GLU A 11 4.23 8.45 1.19
CA GLU A 11 4.36 6.99 1.30
C GLU A 11 3.33 6.41 2.29
N LYS A 12 3.10 7.08 3.42
CA LYS A 12 2.07 6.73 4.40
C LYS A 12 0.66 6.83 3.81
N SER A 13 0.34 7.90 3.06
CA SER A 13 -0.94 8.02 2.37
C SER A 13 -1.17 6.89 1.36
N VAL A 14 -0.14 6.51 0.60
CA VAL A 14 -0.22 5.37 -0.33
C VAL A 14 -0.44 4.06 0.45
N LEU A 15 0.28 3.84 1.56
CA LEU A 15 0.10 2.66 2.41
C LEU A 15 -1.31 2.59 3.02
N LEU A 16 -1.89 3.72 3.44
CA LEU A 16 -3.26 3.78 3.94
C LEU A 16 -4.27 3.39 2.87
N ILE A 17 -4.10 3.85 1.62
CA ILE A 17 -4.98 3.47 0.50
C ILE A 17 -4.84 1.98 0.18
N TRP A 18 -3.61 1.43 0.21
CA TRP A 18 -3.40 -0.02 0.15
C TRP A 18 -4.19 -0.75 1.24
N GLY A 19 -4.14 -0.25 2.48
CA GLY A 19 -4.93 -0.77 3.59
C GLY A 19 -6.43 -0.80 3.31
N ARG A 20 -6.98 0.31 2.80
CA ARG A 20 -8.41 0.43 2.44
C ARG A 20 -8.82 -0.57 1.36
N GLU A 21 -8.07 -0.65 0.25
CA GLU A 21 -8.39 -1.56 -0.86
C GLU A 21 -8.25 -3.04 -0.48
N LEU A 22 -7.41 -3.35 0.52
CA LEU A 22 -7.25 -4.69 1.08
C LEU A 22 -8.10 -4.93 2.33
N ASN A 23 -9.08 -4.07 2.61
CA ASN A 23 -9.98 -4.15 3.76
C ASN A 23 -9.26 -4.36 5.10
N TYR A 24 -8.05 -3.80 5.25
CA TYR A 24 -7.20 -3.98 6.42
C TYR A 24 -7.05 -5.46 6.81
N SER A 25 -6.82 -6.33 5.82
CA SER A 25 -6.66 -7.77 6.02
C SER A 25 -5.40 -8.30 5.34
N THR A 26 -4.75 -9.28 5.98
CA THR A 26 -3.62 -10.03 5.40
C THR A 26 -4.06 -11.12 4.43
N SER A 27 -5.35 -11.50 4.44
CA SER A 27 -5.93 -12.52 3.55
C SER A 27 -6.59 -11.93 2.30
N ALA A 28 -6.76 -10.61 2.24
CA ALA A 28 -7.25 -9.95 1.04
C ALA A 28 -6.13 -9.89 -0.01
N HIS A 29 -6.51 -10.15 -1.26
CA HIS A 29 -5.61 -10.11 -2.40
C HIS A 29 -6.17 -9.20 -3.47
N TYR A 30 -5.33 -8.32 -4.01
CA TYR A 30 -5.77 -7.41 -5.06
C TYR A 30 -4.72 -7.24 -6.17
N PRO A 31 -5.12 -7.14 -7.45
CA PRO A 31 -4.19 -6.90 -8.55
C PRO A 31 -3.59 -5.49 -8.48
N LYS A 32 -2.27 -5.37 -8.75
CA LYS A 32 -1.55 -4.08 -8.73
C LYS A 32 -2.22 -2.98 -9.57
N GLN A 33 -2.71 -3.36 -10.76
CA GLN A 33 -3.33 -2.42 -11.70
C GLN A 33 -4.57 -1.73 -11.11
N GLY A 34 -5.37 -2.48 -10.34
CA GLY A 34 -6.55 -1.93 -9.69
C GLY A 34 -6.18 -0.93 -8.59
N ILE A 35 -5.14 -1.23 -7.82
CA ILE A 35 -4.64 -0.35 -6.75
C ILE A 35 -4.03 0.91 -7.34
N GLU A 36 -3.23 0.82 -8.41
CA GLU A 36 -2.67 2.00 -9.08
C GLU A 36 -3.77 2.93 -9.61
N LYS A 37 -4.88 2.37 -10.11
CA LYS A 37 -6.05 3.17 -10.52
C LYS A 37 -6.65 3.90 -9.32
N ARG A 38 -6.86 3.21 -8.19
CA ARG A 38 -7.41 3.78 -6.95
C ARG A 38 -6.50 4.83 -6.33
N LEU A 39 -5.19 4.62 -6.35
CA LEU A 39 -4.19 5.57 -5.87
C LEU A 39 -4.24 6.87 -6.68
N LYS A 40 -4.34 6.80 -8.02
CA LYS A 40 -4.48 7.99 -8.87
C LYS A 40 -5.79 8.75 -8.62
N THR A 41 -6.87 8.05 -8.28
CA THR A 41 -8.14 8.68 -7.92
C THR A 41 -8.08 9.40 -6.56
N ASN A 42 -7.44 8.78 -5.55
CA ASN A 42 -7.38 9.35 -4.19
C ASN A 42 -6.27 10.41 -4.02
N LEU A 43 -5.23 10.38 -4.86
CA LEU A 43 -4.11 11.31 -4.82
C LEU A 43 -4.00 12.06 -6.16
N PRO A 44 -4.93 12.99 -6.45
CA PRO A 44 -4.90 13.76 -7.69
C PRO A 44 -3.59 14.54 -7.80
N GLY A 45 -2.90 14.41 -8.93
CA GLY A 45 -1.60 15.05 -9.16
C GLY A 45 -0.37 14.20 -8.79
N ILE A 46 -0.54 13.00 -8.22
CA ILE A 46 0.60 12.10 -8.01
C ILE A 46 1.22 11.68 -9.36
N LEU A 47 2.52 11.90 -9.50
CA LEU A 47 3.24 11.51 -10.72
C LEU A 47 3.40 10.00 -10.77
N HIS A 48 3.28 9.42 -11.97
CA HIS A 48 3.43 7.97 -12.16
C HIS A 48 4.80 7.45 -11.67
N LYS A 49 5.87 8.25 -11.83
CA LYS A 49 7.22 7.92 -11.33
C LYS A 49 7.25 7.78 -9.81
N ASP A 50 6.54 8.64 -9.10
CA ASP A 50 6.49 8.64 -7.63
C ASP A 50 5.66 7.46 -7.14
N LEU A 51 4.50 7.22 -7.75
CA LEU A 51 3.68 6.05 -7.47
C LEU A 51 4.46 4.74 -7.64
N LYS A 52 5.19 4.60 -8.75
CA LYS A 52 6.03 3.44 -9.04
C LYS A 52 7.14 3.25 -8.00
N ARG A 53 7.82 4.35 -7.64
CA ARG A 53 8.87 4.37 -6.62
C ARG A 53 8.33 3.97 -5.25
N ILE A 54 7.23 4.58 -4.81
CA ILE A 54 6.60 4.33 -3.52
C ILE A 54 6.13 2.88 -3.42
N ASN A 55 5.41 2.37 -4.42
CA ASN A 55 4.98 0.97 -4.42
C ASN A 55 6.17 0.01 -4.31
N LYS A 56 7.28 0.30 -5.02
CA LYS A 56 8.51 -0.48 -4.89
C LYS A 56 9.07 -0.41 -3.47
N THR A 57 9.10 0.77 -2.85
CA THR A 57 9.54 0.96 -1.46
C THR A 57 8.67 0.18 -0.48
N LEU A 58 7.34 0.21 -0.62
CA LEU A 58 6.44 -0.46 0.31
C LEU A 58 6.55 -1.99 0.21
N ILE A 59 6.71 -2.52 -1.00
CA ILE A 59 6.95 -3.96 -1.23
C ILE A 59 8.32 -4.36 -0.68
N SER A 60 9.38 -3.64 -1.05
CA SER A 60 10.74 -3.99 -0.62
C SER A 60 10.94 -3.84 0.87
N SER A 61 10.19 -2.93 1.51
CA SER A 61 10.21 -2.73 2.97
C SER A 61 9.33 -3.72 3.73
N GLY A 62 8.63 -4.61 3.03
CA GLY A 62 7.89 -5.71 3.65
C GLY A 62 6.50 -5.34 4.16
N PHE A 63 5.96 -4.16 3.84
CA PHE A 63 4.58 -3.79 4.20
C PHE A 63 3.55 -4.47 3.29
N ILE A 64 3.92 -4.69 2.02
CA ILE A 64 3.08 -5.33 1.01
C ILE A 64 3.75 -6.61 0.53
N THR A 65 3.02 -7.72 0.58
CA THR A 65 3.48 -9.02 0.11
C THR A 65 2.95 -9.30 -1.29
N GLN A 66 3.86 -9.68 -2.19
CA GLN A 66 3.51 -10.13 -3.53
C GLN A 66 3.18 -11.63 -3.50
N HIS A 67 2.03 -12.01 -4.05
CA HIS A 67 1.64 -13.40 -4.22
C HIS A 67 1.80 -13.81 -5.70
N PRO A 68 2.60 -14.84 -6.00
CA PRO A 68 2.75 -15.32 -7.35
C PRO A 68 1.46 -16.01 -7.79
N ALA A 69 0.79 -15.48 -8.81
CA ALA A 69 -0.29 -16.17 -9.49
C ALA A 69 0.10 -16.43 -10.96
N ARG A 70 -0.33 -17.57 -11.51
CA ARG A 70 0.05 -18.06 -12.84
C ARG A 70 -0.22 -17.10 -14.00
N ARG A 71 -1.11 -16.11 -13.83
CA ARG A 71 -1.46 -15.11 -14.86
C ARG A 71 -1.55 -13.67 -14.34
N ASN A 72 -2.04 -13.47 -13.11
CA ASN A 72 -2.29 -12.14 -12.54
C ASN A 72 -1.70 -12.03 -11.13
N THR A 73 -0.50 -11.48 -11.00
CA THR A 73 0.13 -11.21 -9.70
C THR A 73 -0.81 -10.37 -8.83
N THR A 74 -1.11 -10.88 -7.64
CA THR A 74 -1.87 -10.17 -6.61
C THR A 74 -0.97 -9.80 -5.45
N TYR A 75 -1.45 -8.86 -4.63
CA TYR A 75 -0.73 -8.32 -3.51
C TYR A 75 -1.63 -8.32 -2.28
N SER A 76 -1.05 -8.54 -1.10
CA SER A 76 -1.73 -8.48 0.20
C SER A 76 -0.93 -7.62 1.16
N LEU A 77 -1.53 -7.26 2.30
CA LEU A 77 -0.77 -6.71 3.42
C LEU A 77 0.07 -7.83 4.03
N SER A 78 1.26 -7.46 4.51
CA SER A 78 1.94 -8.27 5.52
C SER A 78 1.35 -8.00 6.90
N ILE A 79 1.76 -8.77 7.91
CA ILE A 79 1.39 -8.53 9.31
C ILE A 79 1.81 -7.12 9.74
N ASP A 80 3.02 -6.70 9.37
CA ASP A 80 3.52 -5.36 9.75
C ASP A 80 2.87 -4.25 8.93
N GLY A 81 2.58 -4.50 7.65
CA GLY A 81 1.77 -3.60 6.84
C GLY A 81 0.39 -3.36 7.44
N LEU A 82 -0.26 -4.41 7.94
CA LEU A 82 -1.55 -4.30 8.62
C LEU A 82 -1.45 -3.44 9.89
N LYS A 83 -0.46 -3.68 10.75
CA LYS A 83 -0.24 -2.86 11.96
C LYS A 83 -0.07 -1.39 11.60
N CYS A 84 0.76 -1.08 10.61
CA CYS A 84 1.01 0.29 10.16
C CYS A 84 -0.26 0.93 9.58
N CYS A 85 -1.03 0.20 8.77
CA CYS A 85 -2.30 0.68 8.25
C CYS A 85 -3.32 0.99 9.35
N ASN A 86 -3.36 0.21 10.43
CA ASN A 86 -4.25 0.46 11.56
C ASN A 86 -3.84 1.71 12.36
N ILE A 87 -2.54 1.95 12.53
CA ILE A 87 -2.04 3.21 13.12
C ILE A 87 -2.51 4.39 12.27
N LEU A 88 -2.24 4.35 10.96
CA LEU A 88 -2.64 5.42 10.04
C LEU A 88 -4.16 5.61 10.00
N LYS A 89 -4.93 4.53 10.07
CA LYS A 89 -6.40 4.60 10.12
C LYS A 89 -6.85 5.38 11.36
N ASN A 90 -6.33 5.05 12.54
CA ASN A 90 -6.67 5.72 13.78
C ASN A 90 -6.22 7.20 13.81
N GLU A 91 -5.12 7.54 13.14
CA GLU A 91 -4.66 8.94 13.00
C GLU A 91 -5.55 9.77 12.05
N ASN A 92 -6.27 9.13 11.12
CA ASN A 92 -7.10 9.80 10.12
C ASN A 92 -8.61 9.73 10.42
N ASP A 93 -9.05 8.82 11.28
CA ASP A 93 -10.40 8.80 11.87
C ASP A 93 -10.43 9.77 13.07
N ILE A 94 -10.74 11.05 12.81
CA ILE A 94 -11.24 12.02 13.82
C ILE A 94 -12.76 11.90 13.88
#